data_AF-A0A200Q2S3-F1
#
_entry.id   AF-A0A200Q2S3-F1
#
_cell.length_a   1.000
_cell.length_b   1.000
_cell.length_c   1.000
_cell.angle_alpha   90.00
_cell.angle_beta   90.00
_cell.angle_gamma   90.00
#
_symmetry.space_group_name_H-M   'P 1'
#
loop_
_entity.id
_entity.type
_entity.pdbx_description
1 polymer ?
#
loop_
_entity_poly.entity_id
_entity_poly.type
_entity_poly.pdbx_seq_one_letter_code
_entity_poly.pdbx_strand_id
1 'polypeptide(L)'
;MFWICLFAVNLWSWIHELFGFQWNPHVQNFETVTAHATTRSAAIRDLWAAAVITYVLTEIWHHQNSCIFNNISASSRQVKSKILANFVECSILMKSTMHNRVEDLMIFKNLQINPRPAKPTRVLQCFWSLPDLDQLKIGCDGCSRGNLGPSGAGVILRDHTGNTIGAMSAGLRICTNFVAELLAIIFGLEWALDRGWSKIWVTSDSQTAIKCFASDKVSWFIISRWHNIRKNLTIKFSSVFRETNFAADTMSKRGANLPLGTNETFDHRPSFLVVENPNTCYFRFS
;
A
#
# COMPACT_ATOMS: atom_id res chain seq x y z
N MET A 1 -31.71 25.60 21.04
CA MET A 1 -30.75 26.73 20.98
C MET A 1 -29.95 26.75 19.67
N PHE A 2 -29.34 25.63 19.25
CA PHE A 2 -28.48 25.56 18.05
C PHE A 2 -29.21 25.43 16.70
N TRP A 3 -30.53 25.21 16.70
CA TRP A 3 -31.27 24.82 15.49
C TRP A 3 -32.39 25.78 15.09
N ILE A 4 -33.01 26.46 16.05
CA ILE A 4 -34.33 27.09 15.87
C ILE A 4 -34.23 28.61 15.64
N CYS A 5 -33.16 29.29 16.09
CA CYS A 5 -33.08 30.73 15.89
C CYS A 5 -32.86 31.07 14.41
N LEU A 6 -33.43 32.19 13.95
CA LEU A 6 -33.36 32.61 12.54
C LEU A 6 -31.92 32.63 11.99
N PHE A 7 -30.97 33.08 12.83
CA PHE A 7 -29.55 33.07 12.50
C PHE A 7 -29.01 31.65 12.27
N ALA A 8 -29.33 30.71 13.17
CA ALA A 8 -28.90 29.32 13.06
C ALA A 8 -29.54 28.63 11.85
N VAL A 9 -30.83 28.83 11.60
CA VAL A 9 -31.53 28.27 10.43
C VAL A 9 -30.87 28.73 9.13
N ASN A 10 -30.57 30.03 9.02
CA ASN A 10 -29.90 30.59 7.85
C ASN A 10 -28.48 30.06 7.66
N LEU A 11 -27.76 29.85 8.77
CA LEU A 11 -26.40 29.30 8.74
C LEU A 11 -26.41 27.83 8.32
N TRP A 12 -27.29 27.02 8.92
CA TRP A 12 -27.45 25.61 8.58
C TRP A 12 -27.91 25.41 7.15
N SER A 13 -28.89 26.19 6.67
CA SER A 13 -29.31 26.14 5.27
C SER A 13 -28.14 26.40 4.32
N TRP A 14 -27.32 27.42 4.62
CA TRP A 14 -26.16 27.76 3.81
C TRP A 14 -25.09 26.65 3.81
N ILE A 15 -24.79 26.04 4.96
CA ILE A 15 -23.81 24.93 5.02
C ILE A 15 -24.32 23.68 4.31
N HIS A 16 -25.60 23.34 4.44
CA HIS A 16 -26.16 22.21 3.72
C HIS A 16 -26.11 22.45 2.20
N GLU A 17 -26.39 23.67 1.74
CA GLU A 17 -26.25 24.05 0.34
C GLU A 17 -24.80 23.90 -0.17
N LEU A 18 -23.80 24.33 0.61
CA LEU A 18 -22.39 24.18 0.25
C LEU A 18 -21.99 22.72 0.02
N PHE A 19 -22.53 21.81 0.83
CA PHE A 19 -22.29 20.36 0.73
C PHE A 19 -23.28 19.63 -0.20
N GLY A 20 -24.23 20.33 -0.80
CA GLY A 20 -25.27 19.73 -1.64
C GLY A 20 -26.21 18.78 -0.88
N PHE A 21 -26.45 19.05 0.41
CA PHE A 21 -27.37 18.32 1.27
C PHE A 21 -28.73 19.03 1.36
N GLN A 22 -29.80 18.27 1.59
CA GLN A 22 -31.11 18.83 1.84
C GLN A 22 -31.24 19.24 3.31
N TRP A 23 -31.58 20.51 3.56
CA TRP A 23 -31.86 21.02 4.89
C TRP A 23 -33.35 20.92 5.21
N ASN A 24 -33.70 20.29 6.34
CA ASN A 24 -35.07 20.27 6.87
C ASN A 24 -35.10 20.89 8.28
N PRO A 25 -35.71 22.06 8.48
CA PRO A 25 -35.69 22.75 9.77
C PRO A 25 -36.52 22.08 10.88
N HIS A 26 -37.35 21.06 10.56
CA HIS A 26 -38.30 20.47 11.50
C HIS A 26 -37.81 19.20 12.22
N VAL A 27 -36.73 18.55 11.77
CA VAL A 27 -36.21 17.29 12.34
C VAL A 27 -34.68 17.34 12.39
N GLN A 28 -34.12 17.89 13.47
CA GLN A 28 -32.67 18.02 13.60
C GLN A 28 -32.18 17.65 14.99
N ASN A 29 -31.36 16.62 15.05
CA ASN A 29 -30.51 16.27 16.19
C ASN A 29 -29.09 16.00 15.68
N PHE A 30 -28.12 15.84 16.58
CA PHE A 30 -26.73 15.62 16.18
C PHE A 30 -26.54 14.33 15.37
N GLU A 31 -27.36 13.30 15.60
CA GLU A 31 -27.31 12.03 14.87
C GLU A 31 -27.75 12.21 13.41
N THR A 32 -28.83 12.94 13.16
CA THR A 32 -29.30 13.21 11.78
C THR A 32 -28.29 14.04 11.00
N VAL A 33 -27.68 15.03 11.64
CA VAL A 33 -26.68 15.88 10.97
C VAL A 33 -25.41 15.11 10.65
N THR A 34 -24.90 14.31 11.58
CA THR A 34 -23.70 13.48 11.34
C THR A 34 -23.93 12.39 10.30
N ALA A 35 -25.17 11.88 10.17
CA ALA A 35 -25.52 10.86 9.19
C ALA A 35 -25.43 11.33 7.73
N HIS A 36 -25.61 12.63 7.43
CA HIS A 36 -25.67 13.15 6.05
C HIS A 36 -24.41 12.87 5.20
N ALA A 37 -23.22 12.81 5.82
CA ALA A 37 -21.97 12.59 5.11
C ALA A 37 -21.49 11.12 5.10
N THR A 38 -22.25 10.18 5.67
CA THR A 38 -21.85 8.77 5.80
C THR A 38 -21.65 8.07 4.45
N THR A 39 -22.46 8.42 3.45
CA THR A 39 -22.40 7.89 2.08
C THR A 39 -21.41 8.64 1.17
N ARG A 40 -20.80 9.71 1.70
CA ARG A 40 -19.86 10.57 0.96
C ARG A 40 -18.42 10.07 1.07
N SER A 41 -17.53 10.67 0.29
CA SER A 41 -16.11 10.35 0.36
C SER A 41 -15.52 10.64 1.73
N ALA A 42 -14.44 9.95 2.08
CA ALA A 42 -13.77 10.15 3.37
C ALA A 42 -13.39 11.64 3.56
N ALA A 43 -12.95 12.32 2.50
CA ALA A 43 -12.65 13.74 2.58
C ALA A 43 -13.87 14.61 2.90
N ILE A 44 -15.02 14.36 2.26
CA ILE A 44 -16.25 15.10 2.57
C ILE A 44 -16.73 14.79 3.99
N ARG A 45 -16.63 13.54 4.44
CA ARG A 45 -17.01 13.16 5.79
C ARG A 45 -16.17 13.86 6.85
N ASP A 46 -14.86 13.92 6.65
CA ASP A 46 -13.94 14.63 7.55
C ASP A 46 -14.22 16.14 7.55
N LEU A 47 -14.43 16.75 6.37
CA LEU A 47 -14.82 18.16 6.25
C LEU A 47 -16.16 18.42 6.94
N TRP A 48 -17.15 17.57 6.74
CA TRP A 48 -18.47 17.71 7.33
C TRP A 48 -18.43 17.56 8.85
N ALA A 49 -17.69 16.58 9.37
CA ALA A 49 -17.50 16.40 10.80
C ALA A 49 -16.81 17.62 11.44
N ALA A 50 -15.73 18.12 10.82
CA ALA A 50 -15.03 19.32 11.28
C ALA A 50 -15.95 20.56 11.22
N ALA A 51 -16.69 20.73 10.12
CA ALA A 51 -17.66 21.80 9.94
C ALA A 51 -18.69 21.82 11.06
N VAL A 52 -19.45 20.73 11.15
CA VAL A 52 -20.67 20.61 11.94
C VAL A 52 -20.33 20.64 13.41
N ILE A 53 -19.33 19.89 13.84
CA ILE A 53 -19.07 19.65 15.25
C ILE A 53 -18.21 20.77 15.84
N THR A 54 -17.21 21.27 15.11
CA THR A 54 -16.22 22.20 15.68
C THR A 54 -16.50 23.67 15.37
N TYR A 55 -17.02 24.01 14.18
CA TYR A 55 -17.06 25.42 13.77
C TYR A 55 -18.46 26.02 13.77
N VAL A 56 -19.46 25.31 13.25
CA VAL A 56 -20.82 25.85 13.13
C VAL A 56 -21.47 26.01 14.49
N LEU A 57 -21.37 24.99 15.35
CA LEU A 57 -21.91 25.04 16.70
C LEU A 57 -21.18 26.08 17.56
N THR A 58 -19.86 26.15 17.46
CA THR A 58 -19.02 27.10 18.20
C THR A 58 -19.34 28.54 17.79
N GLU A 59 -19.48 28.84 16.50
CA GLU A 59 -19.84 30.18 16.03
C GLU A 59 -21.28 30.55 16.37
N ILE A 60 -22.24 29.61 16.32
CA ILE A 60 -23.62 29.86 16.79
C ILE A 60 -23.61 30.22 18.27
N TRP A 61 -22.84 29.49 19.09
CA TRP A 61 -22.70 29.75 20.51
C TRP A 61 -22.06 31.12 20.80
N HIS A 62 -20.93 31.42 20.15
CA HIS A 62 -20.25 32.72 20.29
C HIS A 62 -21.14 33.88 19.86
N HIS A 63 -21.90 33.72 18.77
CA HIS A 63 -22.83 34.73 18.30
C HIS A 63 -23.92 35.01 19.35
N GLN A 64 -24.56 33.97 19.87
CA GLN A 64 -25.63 34.13 20.87
C GLN A 64 -25.11 34.78 22.16
N ASN A 65 -23.94 34.36 22.65
CA ASN A 65 -23.33 34.98 23.82
C ASN A 65 -22.96 36.45 23.58
N SER A 66 -22.44 36.79 22.40
CA SER A 66 -22.09 38.18 22.08
C SER A 66 -23.33 39.08 22.00
N CYS A 67 -24.44 38.57 21.48
CA CYS A 67 -25.72 39.29 21.46
C CYS A 67 -26.26 39.51 22.87
N ILE A 68 -26.18 38.51 23.76
CA ILE A 68 -26.73 38.55 25.11
C ILE A 68 -25.88 39.44 26.04
N PHE A 69 -24.56 39.27 26.03
CA PHE A 69 -23.67 39.87 27.03
C PHE A 69 -22.97 41.15 26.57
N ASN A 70 -22.75 41.31 25.25
CA ASN A 70 -21.99 42.43 24.71
C ASN A 70 -22.85 43.40 23.89
N ASN A 71 -24.13 43.10 23.66
CA ASN A 71 -25.05 43.88 22.81
C ASN A 71 -24.54 44.10 21.37
N ILE A 72 -23.67 43.21 20.89
CA ILE A 72 -23.08 43.26 19.55
C ILE A 72 -23.89 42.35 18.63
N SER A 73 -24.48 42.90 17.56
CA SER A 73 -25.06 42.08 16.49
C SER A 73 -23.95 41.64 15.53
N ALA A 74 -23.56 40.35 15.57
CA ALA A 74 -22.52 39.86 14.66
C ALA A 74 -23.06 39.76 13.23
N SER A 75 -22.28 40.23 12.26
CA SER A 75 -22.64 40.14 10.84
C SER A 75 -22.59 38.70 10.36
N SER A 76 -23.69 38.20 9.77
CA SER A 76 -23.74 36.86 9.14
C SER A 76 -22.59 36.65 8.14
N ARG A 77 -22.20 37.71 7.43
CA ARG A 77 -21.07 37.69 6.48
C ARG A 77 -19.73 37.37 7.17
N GLN A 78 -19.48 37.93 8.34
CA GLN A 78 -18.24 37.69 9.09
C GLN A 78 -18.18 36.24 9.59
N VAL A 79 -19.29 35.70 10.10
CA VAL A 79 -19.36 34.31 10.57
C VAL A 79 -19.15 33.33 9.41
N LYS A 80 -19.80 33.55 8.26
CA LYS A 80 -19.59 32.74 7.05
C LYS A 80 -18.12 32.77 6.59
N SER A 81 -17.49 33.95 6.63
CA SER A 81 -16.08 34.10 6.26
C SER A 81 -15.14 33.34 7.20
N LYS A 82 -15.39 33.36 8.51
CA LYS A 82 -14.61 32.59 9.49
C LYS A 82 -14.75 31.09 9.27
N ILE A 83 -15.97 30.61 9.04
CA ILE A 83 -16.23 29.19 8.78
C ILE A 83 -15.49 28.72 7.52
N LEU A 84 -15.51 29.52 6.44
CA LEU A 84 -14.74 29.21 5.21
C LEU A 84 -13.22 29.20 5.46
N ALA A 85 -12.68 30.14 6.23
CA ALA A 85 -11.26 30.14 6.58
C ALA A 85 -10.86 28.86 7.35
N ASN A 86 -11.68 28.43 8.30
CA ASN A 86 -11.43 27.21 9.06
C ASN A 86 -11.50 25.95 8.18
N PHE A 87 -12.37 25.91 7.17
CA PHE A 87 -12.38 24.82 6.18
C PHE A 87 -11.07 24.73 5.40
N VAL A 88 -10.50 25.88 5.01
CA VAL A 88 -9.20 25.92 4.35
C VAL A 88 -8.13 25.34 5.28
N GLU A 89 -8.10 25.74 6.55
CA GLU A 89 -7.16 25.19 7.53
C GLU A 89 -7.31 23.68 7.74
N CYS A 90 -8.54 23.17 7.91
CA CYS A 90 -8.79 21.74 7.99
C CYS A 90 -8.33 21.00 6.74
N SER A 91 -8.58 21.58 5.56
CA SER A 91 -8.20 20.96 4.29
C SER A 91 -6.70 20.75 4.15
N ILE A 92 -5.87 21.54 4.84
CA ILE A 92 -4.40 21.38 4.86
C ILE A 92 -4.01 20.15 5.70
N LEU A 93 -4.67 19.93 6.84
CA LEU A 93 -4.33 18.88 7.81
C LEU A 93 -4.92 17.50 7.45
N MET A 94 -5.95 17.46 6.63
CA MET A 94 -6.60 16.21 6.24
C MET A 94 -5.63 15.26 5.51
N LYS A 95 -5.93 13.95 5.56
CA LYS A 95 -5.22 12.91 4.80
C LYS A 95 -6.14 12.12 3.85
N SER A 96 -7.44 12.32 3.98
CA SER A 96 -8.48 11.64 3.22
C SER A 96 -8.60 12.18 1.80
N THR A 97 -9.18 11.36 0.93
CA THR A 97 -9.35 11.64 -0.51
C THR A 97 -10.82 11.57 -0.92
N MET A 98 -11.13 12.21 -2.04
CA MET A 98 -12.46 12.23 -2.65
C MET A 98 -12.70 11.01 -3.55
N HIS A 99 -13.95 10.72 -3.89
CA HIS A 99 -14.31 9.65 -4.83
C HIS A 99 -14.05 10.00 -6.30
N ASN A 100 -13.49 11.19 -6.57
CA ASN A 100 -13.31 11.73 -7.91
C ASN A 100 -14.63 11.89 -8.70
N ARG A 101 -15.76 12.09 -8.01
CA ARG A 101 -17.07 12.39 -8.63
C ARG A 101 -17.25 13.90 -8.83
N VAL A 102 -18.12 14.28 -9.77
CA VAL A 102 -18.48 15.69 -10.01
C VAL A 102 -19.09 16.33 -8.76
N GLU A 103 -19.93 15.60 -8.03
CA GLU A 103 -20.53 16.07 -6.78
C GLU A 103 -19.47 16.48 -5.75
N ASP A 104 -18.44 15.64 -5.56
CA ASP A 104 -17.33 15.95 -4.68
C ASP A 104 -16.59 17.21 -5.18
N LEU A 105 -16.30 17.32 -6.48
CA LEU A 105 -15.64 18.51 -7.04
C LEU A 105 -16.44 19.79 -6.81
N MET A 106 -17.76 19.73 -6.93
CA MET A 106 -18.65 20.87 -6.67
C MET A 106 -18.57 21.29 -5.20
N ILE A 107 -18.55 20.36 -4.26
CA ILE A 107 -18.43 20.66 -2.82
C ILE A 107 -17.10 21.34 -2.51
N PHE A 108 -15.99 20.81 -3.02
CA PHE A 108 -14.66 21.42 -2.83
C PHE A 108 -14.61 22.84 -3.44
N LYS A 109 -15.19 23.03 -4.63
CA LYS A 109 -15.31 24.34 -5.27
C LYS A 109 -16.15 25.33 -4.45
N ASN A 110 -17.30 24.88 -3.93
CA ASN A 110 -18.18 25.69 -3.10
C ASN A 110 -17.50 26.13 -1.79
N LEU A 111 -16.71 25.24 -1.19
CA LEU A 111 -15.91 25.49 0.01
C LEU A 111 -14.63 26.27 -0.25
N GLN A 112 -14.29 26.59 -1.51
CA GLN A 112 -13.07 27.29 -1.91
C GLN A 112 -11.77 26.58 -1.48
N ILE A 113 -11.79 25.25 -1.46
CA ILE A 113 -10.65 24.40 -1.09
C ILE A 113 -10.17 23.59 -2.29
N ASN A 114 -8.87 23.28 -2.30
CA ASN A 114 -8.29 22.47 -3.36
C ASN A 114 -8.82 21.02 -3.31
N PRO A 115 -9.24 20.44 -4.46
CA PRO A 115 -9.71 19.06 -4.50
C PRO A 115 -8.59 18.09 -4.12
N ARG A 116 -8.96 16.99 -3.47
CA ARG A 116 -8.02 15.96 -2.99
C ARG A 116 -8.28 14.61 -3.67
N PRO A 117 -7.94 14.48 -4.96
CA PRO A 117 -8.31 13.32 -5.75
C PRO A 117 -7.73 12.02 -5.17
N ALA A 118 -8.54 10.97 -5.14
CA ALA A 118 -8.01 9.64 -4.94
C ALA A 118 -7.10 9.29 -6.13
N LYS A 119 -5.95 8.67 -5.86
CA LYS A 119 -5.10 8.16 -6.94
C LYS A 119 -5.87 7.05 -7.67
N PRO A 120 -6.02 7.12 -8.99
CA PRO A 120 -6.67 6.04 -9.73
C PRO A 120 -5.84 4.78 -9.59
N THR A 121 -6.46 3.67 -9.21
CA THR A 121 -5.81 2.37 -9.23
C THR A 121 -5.52 2.00 -10.68
N ARG A 122 -4.25 1.94 -11.04
CA ARG A 122 -3.82 1.43 -12.34
C ARG A 122 -3.70 -0.08 -12.24
N VAL A 123 -4.24 -0.77 -13.24
CA VAL A 123 -4.09 -2.22 -13.39
C VAL A 123 -2.98 -2.46 -14.38
N LEU A 124 -1.86 -3.02 -13.90
CA LEU A 124 -0.72 -3.41 -14.73
C LEU A 124 -0.78 -4.91 -14.98
N GLN A 125 -0.64 -5.30 -16.24
CA GLN A 125 -0.49 -6.71 -16.61
C GLN A 125 0.95 -7.16 -16.35
N CYS A 126 1.10 -8.33 -15.76
CA CYS A 126 2.38 -8.94 -15.41
C CYS A 126 2.42 -10.37 -15.96
N PHE A 127 3.58 -10.80 -16.45
CA PHE A 127 3.76 -12.12 -17.06
C PHE A 127 4.97 -12.81 -16.47
N TRP A 128 4.84 -14.11 -16.22
CA TRP A 128 5.99 -14.95 -15.94
C TRP A 128 6.58 -15.46 -17.26
N SER A 129 7.89 -15.36 -17.44
CA SER A 129 8.57 -15.71 -18.69
C SER A 129 9.49 -16.93 -18.54
N LEU A 130 9.54 -17.75 -19.58
CA LEU A 130 10.44 -18.90 -19.68
C LEU A 130 11.91 -18.46 -19.85
N PRO A 131 12.88 -19.18 -19.28
CA PRO A 131 14.30 -18.97 -19.60
C PRO A 131 14.64 -19.45 -21.01
N ASP A 132 15.83 -19.06 -21.49
CA ASP A 132 16.36 -19.55 -22.77
C ASP A 132 16.68 -21.06 -22.71
N LEU A 133 16.92 -21.68 -23.87
CA LEU A 133 17.42 -23.06 -23.94
C LEU A 133 18.73 -23.20 -23.14
N ASP A 134 18.86 -24.33 -22.44
CA ASP A 134 19.96 -24.68 -21.53
C ASP A 134 20.24 -23.66 -20.42
N GLN A 135 19.24 -22.83 -20.08
CA GLN A 135 19.33 -21.88 -18.98
C GLN A 135 18.38 -22.27 -17.85
N LEU A 136 18.92 -22.27 -16.62
CA LEU A 136 18.13 -22.47 -15.41
C LEU A 136 17.56 -21.13 -14.94
N LYS A 137 16.24 -21.04 -14.75
CA LYS A 137 15.63 -19.91 -14.05
C LYS A 137 15.51 -20.21 -12.56
N ILE A 138 15.98 -19.27 -11.75
CA ILE A 138 15.91 -19.34 -10.28
C ILE A 138 15.01 -18.21 -9.79
N GLY A 139 13.85 -18.56 -9.24
CA GLY A 139 12.99 -17.64 -8.50
C GLY A 139 13.42 -17.62 -7.04
N CYS A 140 13.82 -16.46 -6.52
CA CYS A 140 14.27 -16.28 -5.15
C CYS A 140 13.36 -15.31 -4.42
N ASP A 141 13.11 -15.58 -3.14
CA ASP A 141 12.37 -14.70 -2.26
C ASP A 141 12.83 -14.87 -0.80
N GLY A 142 12.93 -13.76 -0.09
CA GLY A 142 13.18 -13.72 1.35
C GLY A 142 11.98 -13.17 2.10
N CYS A 143 11.56 -13.85 3.16
CA CYS A 143 10.48 -13.39 4.02
C CYS A 143 11.00 -13.15 5.44
N SER A 144 10.48 -12.10 6.09
CA SER A 144 10.73 -11.78 7.50
C SER A 144 9.44 -11.34 8.20
N ARG A 145 9.03 -12.01 9.27
CA ARG A 145 7.84 -11.69 10.08
C ARG A 145 8.14 -10.60 11.10
N GLY A 146 8.26 -9.37 10.60
CA GLY A 146 8.86 -8.24 11.34
C GLY A 146 10.21 -7.88 10.74
N ASN A 147 10.78 -6.72 11.06
CA ASN A 147 12.08 -6.29 10.52
C ASN A 147 12.91 -5.63 11.63
N LEU A 148 13.55 -6.38 12.53
CA LEU A 148 13.88 -7.83 12.53
C LEU A 148 12.73 -8.76 12.95
N GLY A 149 12.70 -10.01 12.46
CA GLY A 149 11.71 -11.02 12.87
C GLY A 149 12.06 -12.45 12.38
N PRO A 150 11.22 -13.46 12.68
CA PRO A 150 11.35 -14.81 12.14
C PRO A 150 11.36 -14.83 10.61
N SER A 151 12.39 -15.42 10.01
CA SER A 151 12.70 -15.26 8.59
C SER A 151 13.05 -16.57 7.91
N GLY A 152 12.80 -16.60 6.61
CA GLY A 152 13.11 -17.72 5.75
C GLY A 152 13.46 -17.28 4.34
N ALA A 153 14.12 -18.18 3.63
CA ALA A 153 14.43 -18.04 2.21
C ALA A 153 13.68 -19.12 1.41
N GLY A 154 13.20 -18.74 0.24
CA GLY A 154 12.52 -19.59 -0.71
C GLY A 154 13.22 -19.54 -2.06
N VAL A 155 13.41 -20.71 -2.67
CA VAL A 155 14.05 -20.85 -3.98
C VAL A 155 13.26 -21.83 -4.84
N ILE A 156 13.02 -21.47 -6.09
CA ILE A 156 12.40 -22.31 -7.12
C ILE A 156 13.33 -22.41 -8.32
N LEU A 157 13.64 -23.63 -8.76
CA LEU A 157 14.41 -23.92 -9.96
C LEU A 157 13.48 -24.35 -11.09
N ARG A 158 13.56 -23.69 -12.25
CA ARG A 158 12.81 -24.07 -13.46
C ARG A 158 13.67 -24.18 -14.69
N ASP A 159 13.37 -25.19 -15.50
CA ASP A 159 14.00 -25.39 -16.81
C ASP A 159 13.38 -24.51 -17.91
N HIS A 160 13.91 -24.65 -19.13
CA HIS A 160 13.46 -23.94 -20.34
C HIS A 160 12.03 -24.27 -20.77
N THR A 161 11.46 -25.39 -20.31
CA THR A 161 10.06 -25.76 -20.56
C THR A 161 9.11 -25.20 -19.50
N GLY A 162 9.65 -24.61 -18.43
CA GLY A 162 8.90 -24.09 -17.30
C GLY A 162 8.56 -25.13 -16.25
N ASN A 163 9.11 -26.35 -16.36
CA ASN A 163 8.94 -27.37 -15.34
C ASN A 163 9.75 -27.01 -14.09
N THR A 164 9.16 -27.24 -12.92
CA THR A 164 9.87 -27.05 -11.64
C THR A 164 10.69 -28.29 -11.33
N ILE A 165 12.00 -28.16 -11.46
CA ILE A 165 12.98 -29.23 -11.25
C ILE A 165 13.64 -29.15 -9.85
N GLY A 166 13.24 -28.16 -9.05
CA GLY A 166 13.67 -28.03 -7.67
C GLY A 166 12.88 -26.96 -6.93
N ALA A 167 12.60 -27.21 -5.66
CA ALA A 167 12.15 -26.20 -4.70
C ALA A 167 12.93 -26.31 -3.38
N MET A 168 13.21 -25.19 -2.73
CA MET A 168 13.91 -25.15 -1.44
C MET A 168 13.26 -24.12 -0.50
N SER A 169 13.11 -24.50 0.76
CA SER A 169 12.77 -23.64 1.89
C SER A 169 13.88 -23.71 2.93
N ALA A 170 14.45 -22.56 3.31
CA ALA A 170 15.54 -22.48 4.27
C ALA A 170 15.16 -21.60 5.48
N GLY A 171 15.45 -22.08 6.68
CA GLY A 171 15.20 -21.36 7.93
C GLY A 171 16.35 -20.41 8.30
N LEU A 172 16.05 -19.12 8.44
CA LEU A 172 17.03 -18.06 8.72
C LEU A 172 16.96 -17.51 10.15
N ARG A 173 16.01 -17.99 10.96
CA ARG A 173 15.73 -17.51 12.32
C ARG A 173 15.43 -16.02 12.34
N ILE A 174 16.26 -15.16 12.92
CA ILE A 174 15.96 -13.72 13.07
C ILE A 174 16.88 -12.93 12.15
N CYS A 175 16.32 -12.32 11.10
CA CYS A 175 17.06 -11.40 10.25
C CYS A 175 16.13 -10.30 9.70
N THR A 176 16.69 -9.38 8.90
CA THR A 176 15.88 -8.38 8.18
C THR A 176 15.31 -8.98 6.92
N ASN A 177 14.24 -8.37 6.38
CA ASN A 177 13.73 -8.78 5.07
C ASN A 177 14.85 -8.72 4.01
N PHE A 178 15.64 -7.66 4.02
CA PHE A 178 16.75 -7.50 3.08
C PHE A 178 17.81 -8.61 3.19
N VAL A 179 18.20 -9.02 4.41
CA VAL A 179 19.14 -10.13 4.60
C VAL A 179 18.55 -11.45 4.12
N ALA A 180 17.25 -11.69 4.36
CA ALA A 180 16.58 -12.89 3.87
C ALA A 180 16.60 -12.99 2.33
N GLU A 181 16.34 -11.87 1.64
CA GLU A 181 16.37 -11.80 0.18
C GLU A 181 17.76 -12.11 -0.39
N LEU A 182 18.80 -11.53 0.23
CA LEU A 182 20.19 -11.77 -0.18
C LEU A 182 20.58 -13.24 0.01
N LEU A 183 20.18 -13.85 1.13
CA LEU A 183 20.48 -15.26 1.42
C LEU A 183 19.70 -16.21 0.51
N ALA A 184 18.46 -15.89 0.14
CA ALA A 184 17.70 -16.68 -0.84
C ALA A 184 18.41 -16.75 -2.19
N ILE A 185 18.96 -15.63 -2.67
CA ILE A 185 19.75 -15.60 -3.91
C ILE A 185 21.02 -16.44 -3.79
N ILE A 186 21.76 -16.30 -2.69
CA ILE A 186 22.98 -17.10 -2.46
C ILE A 186 22.66 -18.60 -2.42
N PHE A 187 21.64 -19.02 -1.65
CA PHE A 187 21.26 -20.42 -1.56
C PHE A 187 20.83 -20.99 -2.90
N GLY A 188 20.05 -20.24 -3.69
CA GLY A 188 19.65 -20.71 -5.01
C GLY A 188 20.82 -20.87 -5.98
N LEU A 189 21.79 -19.96 -5.94
CA LEU A 189 22.97 -20.02 -6.78
C LEU A 189 23.92 -21.15 -6.38
N GLU A 190 24.18 -21.34 -5.08
CA GLU A 190 24.97 -22.49 -4.59
C GLU A 190 24.29 -23.80 -4.96
N TRP A 191 22.97 -23.89 -4.78
CA TRP A 191 22.23 -25.09 -5.10
C TRP A 191 22.24 -25.42 -6.61
N ALA A 192 22.21 -24.41 -7.46
CA ALA A 192 22.35 -24.58 -8.90
C ALA A 192 23.77 -25.05 -9.28
N LEU A 193 24.80 -24.49 -8.65
CA LEU A 193 26.19 -24.89 -8.85
C LEU A 193 26.42 -26.35 -8.43
N ASP A 194 25.91 -26.76 -7.27
CA ASP A 194 25.99 -28.13 -6.76
C ASP A 194 25.32 -29.14 -7.70
N ARG A 195 24.30 -28.70 -8.45
CA ARG A 195 23.61 -29.48 -9.48
C ARG A 195 24.26 -29.41 -10.87
N GLY A 196 25.41 -28.75 -11.00
CA GLY A 196 26.17 -28.67 -12.25
C GLY A 196 25.62 -27.68 -13.29
N TRP A 197 24.71 -26.77 -12.90
CA TRP A 197 24.24 -25.73 -13.82
C TRP A 197 25.27 -24.60 -13.94
N SER A 198 25.51 -24.13 -15.16
CA SER A 198 26.47 -23.05 -15.45
C SER A 198 25.83 -21.77 -15.98
N LYS A 199 24.67 -21.86 -16.67
CA LYS A 199 23.94 -20.73 -17.23
C LYS A 199 22.66 -20.48 -16.44
N ILE A 200 22.60 -19.36 -15.73
CA ILE A 200 21.56 -19.09 -14.74
C ILE A 200 20.89 -17.74 -14.99
N TRP A 201 19.57 -17.70 -14.82
CA TRP A 201 18.77 -16.49 -14.74
C TRP A 201 18.09 -16.38 -13.37
N VAL A 202 18.59 -15.47 -12.54
CA VAL A 202 18.02 -15.18 -11.21
C VAL A 202 16.94 -14.11 -11.32
N THR A 203 15.80 -14.39 -10.69
CA THR A 203 14.65 -13.50 -10.56
C THR A 203 14.23 -13.35 -9.10
N SER A 204 13.88 -12.13 -8.69
CA SER A 204 13.34 -11.80 -7.37
C SER A 204 12.46 -10.55 -7.47
N ASP A 205 11.49 -10.41 -6.58
CA ASP A 205 10.66 -9.20 -6.46
C ASP A 205 11.38 -8.07 -5.68
N SER A 206 12.51 -8.38 -5.02
CA SER A 206 13.37 -7.42 -4.35
C SER A 206 14.33 -6.74 -5.32
N GLN A 207 13.90 -5.60 -5.87
CA GLN A 207 14.72 -4.79 -6.77
C GLN A 207 16.07 -4.39 -6.13
N THR A 208 16.09 -4.14 -4.82
CA THR A 208 17.31 -3.77 -4.08
C THR A 208 18.29 -4.95 -4.03
N ALA A 209 17.83 -6.16 -3.73
CA ALA A 209 18.68 -7.35 -3.71
C ALA A 209 19.26 -7.62 -5.11
N ILE A 210 18.42 -7.60 -6.16
CA ILE A 210 18.86 -7.75 -7.55
C ILE A 210 19.93 -6.72 -7.93
N LYS A 211 19.75 -5.44 -7.55
CA LYS A 211 20.74 -4.39 -7.81
C LYS A 211 22.07 -4.64 -7.10
N CYS A 212 22.06 -5.13 -5.86
CA CYS A 212 23.29 -5.46 -5.13
C CYS A 212 24.13 -6.50 -5.88
N PHE A 213 23.53 -7.60 -6.34
CA PHE A 213 24.25 -8.62 -7.09
C PHE A 213 24.66 -8.15 -8.49
N ALA A 214 23.76 -7.48 -9.22
CA ALA A 214 24.04 -6.99 -10.57
C ALA A 214 25.15 -5.93 -10.61
N SER A 215 25.29 -5.12 -9.56
CA SER A 215 26.33 -4.09 -9.44
C SER A 215 27.56 -4.54 -8.67
N ASP A 216 27.63 -5.81 -8.26
CA ASP A 216 28.72 -6.38 -7.46
C ASP A 216 28.94 -5.68 -6.10
N LYS A 217 27.88 -5.06 -5.57
CA LYS A 217 27.86 -4.36 -4.27
C LYS A 217 27.08 -5.17 -3.24
N VAL A 218 27.51 -6.41 -3.03
CA VAL A 218 26.93 -7.31 -2.03
C VAL A 218 27.48 -7.01 -0.64
N SER A 219 26.69 -7.31 0.40
CA SER A 219 27.11 -7.07 1.78
C SER A 219 28.29 -7.96 2.18
N TRP A 220 29.17 -7.44 3.02
CA TRP A 220 30.44 -8.09 3.43
C TRP A 220 30.25 -9.52 3.98
N PHE A 221 29.14 -9.79 4.67
CA PHE A 221 28.89 -11.10 5.30
C PHE A 221 28.58 -12.23 4.28
N ILE A 222 28.28 -11.91 3.01
CA ILE A 222 28.08 -12.90 1.93
C ILE A 222 29.11 -12.79 0.81
N ILE A 223 30.05 -11.84 0.89
CA ILE A 223 30.96 -11.52 -0.23
C ILE A 223 31.82 -12.71 -0.64
N SER A 224 32.33 -13.50 0.32
CA SER A 224 33.15 -14.68 0.04
C SER A 224 32.36 -15.76 -0.70
N ARG A 225 31.10 -15.99 -0.30
CA ARG A 225 30.21 -16.95 -0.96
C ARG A 225 29.91 -16.48 -2.38
N TRP A 226 29.55 -15.21 -2.54
CA TRP A 226 29.30 -14.59 -3.84
C TRP A 226 30.50 -14.71 -4.80
N HIS A 227 31.72 -14.37 -4.34
CA HIS A 227 32.92 -14.47 -5.16
C HIS A 227 33.25 -15.90 -5.58
N ASN A 228 32.92 -16.91 -4.75
CA ASN A 228 33.10 -18.31 -5.13
C ASN A 228 32.13 -18.73 -6.24
N ILE A 229 30.86 -18.33 -6.11
CA ILE A 229 29.77 -18.64 -7.04
C ILE A 229 30.02 -17.98 -8.40
N ARG A 230 30.29 -16.68 -8.42
CA ARG A 230 30.36 -15.88 -9.65
C ARG A 230 31.44 -16.36 -10.64
N LYS A 231 32.51 -16.98 -10.15
CA LYS A 231 33.61 -17.49 -10.99
C LYS A 231 33.19 -18.65 -11.89
N ASN A 232 32.19 -19.41 -11.47
CA ASN A 232 31.79 -20.67 -12.11
C ASN A 232 30.50 -20.54 -12.94
N LEU A 233 29.79 -19.42 -12.85
CA LEU A 233 28.44 -19.27 -13.37
C LEU A 233 28.32 -18.04 -14.29
N THR A 234 27.62 -18.20 -15.40
CA THR A 234 27.12 -17.10 -16.22
C THR A 234 25.74 -16.72 -15.72
N ILE A 235 25.62 -15.57 -15.05
CA ILE A 235 24.40 -15.17 -14.32
C ILE A 235 23.77 -13.92 -14.94
N LYS A 236 22.46 -14.00 -15.23
CA LYS A 236 21.59 -12.86 -15.53
C LYS A 236 20.72 -12.58 -14.32
N PHE A 237 20.54 -11.30 -13.95
CA PHE A 237 19.64 -10.90 -12.88
C PHE A 237 18.47 -10.08 -13.43
N SER A 238 17.26 -10.30 -12.93
CA SER A 238 16.09 -9.48 -13.29
C SER A 238 15.14 -9.31 -12.10
N SER A 239 14.69 -8.07 -11.89
CA SER A 239 13.60 -7.81 -10.96
C SER A 239 12.28 -8.20 -11.61
N VAL A 240 11.42 -8.90 -10.88
CA VAL A 240 10.08 -9.27 -11.32
C VAL A 240 9.02 -8.66 -10.40
N PHE A 241 7.75 -8.73 -10.80
CA PHE A 241 6.65 -8.37 -9.92
C PHE A 241 6.37 -9.52 -8.94
N ARG A 242 5.94 -9.20 -7.72
CA ARG A 242 5.59 -10.20 -6.68
C ARG A 242 4.50 -11.15 -7.15
N GLU A 243 3.57 -10.64 -7.94
CA GLU A 243 2.49 -11.38 -8.59
C GLU A 243 3.00 -12.49 -9.53
N THR A 244 4.28 -12.42 -9.93
CA THR A 244 4.97 -13.41 -10.78
C THR A 244 6.13 -14.10 -10.05
N ASN A 245 6.16 -14.04 -8.71
CA ASN A 245 7.17 -14.68 -7.86
C ASN A 245 6.54 -15.36 -6.62
N PHE A 246 5.23 -15.63 -6.66
CA PHE A 246 4.48 -16.19 -5.54
C PHE A 246 4.93 -17.61 -5.16
N ALA A 247 5.53 -18.38 -6.08
CA ALA A 247 6.05 -19.71 -5.76
C ALA A 247 7.25 -19.61 -4.80
N ALA A 248 8.18 -18.69 -5.09
CA ALA A 248 9.32 -18.43 -4.21
C ALA A 248 8.86 -17.83 -2.87
N ASP A 249 7.91 -16.89 -2.87
CA ASP A 249 7.30 -16.33 -1.65
C ASP A 249 6.59 -17.39 -0.79
N THR A 250 5.92 -18.35 -1.41
CA THR A 250 5.33 -19.49 -0.68
C THR A 250 6.43 -20.30 0.02
N MET A 251 7.53 -20.57 -0.67
CA MET A 251 8.65 -21.31 -0.11
C MET A 251 9.41 -20.52 0.97
N SER A 252 9.51 -19.20 0.85
CA SER A 252 10.19 -18.34 1.84
C SER A 252 9.38 -18.26 3.15
N LYS A 253 8.05 -18.11 3.04
CA LYS A 253 7.12 -18.17 4.17
C LYS A 253 7.14 -19.52 4.89
N ARG A 254 7.28 -20.61 4.13
CA ARG A 254 7.49 -21.95 4.70
C ARG A 254 8.83 -22.00 5.44
N GLY A 255 9.90 -21.49 4.83
CA GLY A 255 11.22 -21.37 5.45
C GLY A 255 11.22 -20.60 6.77
N ALA A 256 10.38 -19.57 6.90
CA ALA A 256 10.27 -18.77 8.13
C ALA A 256 9.71 -19.55 9.34
N ASN A 257 9.11 -20.73 9.11
CA ASN A 257 8.69 -21.65 10.17
C ASN A 257 9.75 -22.69 10.51
N LEU A 258 10.84 -22.77 9.75
CA LEU A 258 11.90 -23.76 9.95
C LEU A 258 12.96 -23.25 10.95
N PRO A 259 13.62 -24.15 11.71
CA PRO A 259 14.75 -23.80 12.56
C PRO A 259 15.92 -23.17 11.79
N LEU A 260 16.84 -22.52 12.50
CA LEU A 260 18.04 -21.94 11.88
C LEU A 260 18.87 -23.02 11.17
N GLY A 261 19.21 -22.79 9.91
CA GLY A 261 20.15 -23.63 9.15
C GLY A 261 19.54 -24.93 8.61
N THR A 262 18.24 -25.18 8.82
CA THR A 262 17.55 -26.30 8.19
C THR A 262 17.10 -25.91 6.78
N ASN A 263 17.38 -26.79 5.82
CA ASN A 263 16.94 -26.66 4.44
C ASN A 263 16.02 -27.84 4.10
N GLU A 264 14.78 -27.55 3.72
CA GLU A 264 13.90 -28.52 3.08
C GLU A 264 14.04 -28.38 1.57
N THR A 265 14.52 -29.42 0.89
CA THR A 265 14.69 -29.46 -0.56
C THR A 265 13.76 -30.48 -1.19
N PHE A 266 13.32 -30.18 -2.40
CA PHE A 266 12.46 -31.03 -3.22
C PHE A 266 13.07 -31.13 -4.62
N ASP A 267 13.20 -32.35 -5.16
CA ASP A 267 13.76 -32.60 -6.49
C ASP A 267 12.76 -32.39 -7.65
N HIS A 268 11.53 -32.04 -7.30
CA HIS A 268 10.42 -31.79 -8.22
C HIS A 268 9.45 -30.81 -7.57
N ARG A 269 8.43 -30.38 -8.32
CA ARG A 269 7.35 -29.55 -7.78
C ARG A 269 6.64 -30.27 -6.61
N PRO A 270 6.66 -29.71 -5.38
CA PRO A 270 5.87 -30.25 -4.28
C PRO A 270 4.36 -30.14 -4.58
N SER A 271 3.56 -31.11 -4.13
CA SER A 271 2.12 -31.14 -4.39
C SER A 271 1.37 -29.92 -3.86
N PHE A 272 1.83 -29.34 -2.75
CA PHE A 272 1.25 -28.13 -2.15
C PHE A 272 1.63 -26.84 -2.87
N LEU A 273 2.64 -26.86 -3.75
CA LEU A 273 3.22 -25.66 -4.34
C LEU A 273 2.46 -25.28 -5.61
N VAL A 274 1.84 -24.10 -5.60
CA VAL A 274 1.36 -23.45 -6.81
C VAL A 274 2.53 -22.71 -7.47
N VAL A 275 2.59 -22.75 -8.80
CA VAL A 275 3.68 -22.16 -9.59
C VAL A 275 3.13 -21.24 -10.68
N GLU A 276 3.88 -20.20 -11.02
CA GLU A 276 3.53 -19.29 -12.10
C GLU A 276 3.53 -20.03 -13.45
N ASN A 277 2.48 -19.82 -14.25
CA ASN A 277 2.36 -20.30 -15.62
C ASN A 277 2.69 -19.17 -16.62
N PRO A 278 3.50 -19.42 -17.67
CA PRO A 278 3.80 -18.45 -18.72
C PRO A 278 2.59 -18.02 -19.57
N ASN A 279 1.57 -18.87 -19.67
CA ASN A 279 0.36 -18.60 -20.44
C ASN A 279 -0.72 -17.85 -19.63
N THR A 280 -0.42 -17.47 -18.39
CA THR A 280 -1.35 -16.77 -17.51
C THR A 280 -0.97 -15.30 -17.39
N CYS A 281 -1.96 -14.42 -17.53
CA CYS A 281 -1.82 -13.00 -17.22
C CYS A 281 -2.08 -12.75 -15.74
N TYR A 282 -1.13 -12.11 -15.06
CA TYR A 282 -1.26 -11.64 -13.68
C TYR A 282 -1.51 -10.14 -13.65
N PHE A 283 -2.08 -9.63 -12.56
CA PHE A 283 -2.45 -8.23 -12.44
C PHE A 283 -1.91 -7.62 -11.16
N ARG A 284 -1.22 -6.49 -11.31
CA ARG A 284 -0.79 -5.63 -10.21
C ARG A 284 -1.67 -4.39 -10.15
N PHE A 285 -2.21 -4.13 -8.98
CA PHE A 285 -3.01 -2.94 -8.70
C PHE A 285 -2.11 -1.90 -8.02
N SER A 286 -1.88 -0.77 -8.67
CA SER A 286 -1.00 0.32 -8.19
C SER A 286 -1.73 1.64 -7.99
#